data_AF-A0A6P0YKX8-F1
#
_entry.id   AF-A0A6P0YKX8-F1
#
_cell.length_a   1.000
_cell.length_b   1.000
_cell.length_c   1.000
_cell.angle_alpha   90.00
_cell.angle_beta   90.00
_cell.angle_gamma   90.00
#
_symmetry.space_group_name_H-M   'P 1'
#
loop_
_entity.id
_entity.type
_entity.pdbx_description
1 polymer ?
#
loop_
_entity_poly.entity_id
_entity_poly.type
_entity_poly.pdbx_seq_one_letter_code
_entity_poly.pdbx_strand_id
1 'polypeptide(L)'
;MAFEIKSLCIYCIGSAICSVALFVLALIGRDWEDIGQLIFTAIIVGMVTLVGTFAVYAPIHSPIADKQDIYAVTTTSTPAKIALAEHLTEVGAKMYGAYWCGHCQDQKKLFGQEAVSKLNYIECDPKGKNPQQSSCIAANITAYPTWKINGKSYEGTVSLEDLAKFSGYKGLANFNNL
;
A
#
# COMPACT_ATOMS: atom_id res chain seq x y z
N MET A 1 12.69 13.78 -8.16
CA MET A 1 13.33 13.37 -6.89
C MET A 1 13.68 14.56 -5.99
N ALA A 2 14.41 15.58 -6.48
CA ALA A 2 14.91 16.67 -5.62
C ALA A 2 13.86 17.69 -5.15
N PHE A 3 12.76 17.87 -5.89
CA PHE A 3 11.78 18.94 -5.60
C PHE A 3 10.48 18.46 -4.95
N GLU A 4 10.17 17.16 -5.04
CA GLU A 4 8.90 16.59 -4.57
C GLU A 4 9.01 15.93 -3.19
N ILE A 5 10.17 15.35 -2.86
CA ILE A 5 10.34 14.63 -1.61
C ILE A 5 11.26 15.46 -0.71
N LYS A 6 10.75 15.94 0.42
CA LYS A 6 11.53 16.57 1.51
C LYS A 6 12.44 15.55 2.22
N SER A 7 13.07 14.64 1.48
CA SER A 7 13.96 13.59 1.97
C SER A 7 15.20 13.52 1.09
N LEU A 8 16.35 13.67 1.72
CA LEU A 8 17.65 13.63 1.06
C LEU A 8 18.14 12.18 1.03
N CYS A 9 18.06 11.51 -0.12
CA CYS A 9 18.64 10.18 -0.28
C CYS A 9 20.14 10.28 -0.59
N ILE A 10 20.98 10.05 0.42
CA ILE A 10 22.46 10.11 0.30
C ILE A 10 22.99 9.18 -0.80
N TYR A 11 22.37 8.01 -0.97
CA TYR A 11 22.74 7.04 -2.00
C TYR A 11 22.41 7.54 -3.41
N CYS A 12 21.29 8.24 -3.61
CA CYS A 12 20.94 8.82 -4.92
C CYS A 12 21.93 9.91 -5.33
N ILE A 13 22.38 10.73 -4.36
CA ILE A 13 23.36 11.78 -4.60
C ILE A 13 24.72 11.15 -4.94
N GLY A 14 25.14 10.13 -4.18
CA GLY A 14 26.37 9.40 -4.47
C GLY A 14 26.37 8.79 -5.88
N SER A 15 25.30 8.10 -6.26
CA SER A 15 25.16 7.53 -7.61
C SER A 15 25.17 8.59 -8.71
N ALA A 16 24.53 9.75 -8.49
CA ALA A 16 24.54 10.85 -9.44
C ALA A 16 25.95 11.42 -9.65
N ILE A 17 26.70 11.64 -8.56
CA ILE A 17 28.07 12.15 -8.61
C ILE A 17 28.99 11.16 -9.33
N CYS A 18 28.93 9.87 -8.98
CA CYS A 18 29.75 8.84 -9.65
C CYS A 18 29.46 8.77 -11.16
N SER A 19 28.18 8.85 -11.56
CA SER A 19 27.79 8.82 -12.97
C SER A 19 28.30 10.04 -13.75
N VAL A 20 28.19 11.24 -13.15
CA VAL A 20 28.72 12.48 -13.75
C VAL A 20 30.24 12.44 -13.84
N ALA A 21 30.93 11.93 -12.82
CA ALA A 21 32.38 11.79 -12.82
C ALA A 21 32.86 10.86 -13.94
N LEU A 22 32.23 9.70 -14.11
CA LEU A 22 32.54 8.77 -15.20
C LEU A 22 32.30 9.40 -16.58
N PHE A 23 31.23 10.18 -16.72
CA PHE A 23 30.94 10.89 -17.97
C PHE A 23 32.00 11.94 -18.31
N VAL A 24 32.43 12.74 -17.32
CA VAL A 24 33.50 13.74 -17.51
C VAL A 24 34.84 13.07 -17.85
N LEU A 25 35.19 11.98 -17.16
CA LEU A 25 36.39 11.22 -17.46
C LEU A 25 36.36 10.65 -18.89
N ALA A 26 35.20 10.16 -19.36
CA ALA A 26 35.05 9.67 -20.72
C ALA A 26 35.20 10.77 -21.78
N LEU A 27 34.79 12.02 -21.48
CA LEU A 27 34.97 13.16 -22.38
C LEU A 27 36.42 13.61 -22.49
N ILE A 28 37.16 13.64 -21.38
CA ILE A 28 38.55 14.14 -21.34
C ILE A 28 39.56 13.06 -21.75
N GLY A 29 39.30 11.79 -21.42
CA GLY A 29 40.26 10.70 -21.56
C GLY A 29 40.30 10.01 -22.94
N ARG A 30 39.53 10.47 -23.92
CA ARG A 30 39.48 9.91 -25.27
C ARG A 30 39.81 11.00 -26.29
N ASP A 31 40.71 10.68 -27.22
CA ASP A 31 40.90 11.51 -28.40
C ASP A 31 39.70 11.33 -29.33
N TRP A 32 38.97 12.41 -29.53
CA TRP A 32 37.74 12.44 -30.32
C TRP A 32 38.03 13.04 -31.69
N GLU A 33 38.12 12.18 -32.69
CA GLU A 33 38.40 12.58 -34.08
C GLU A 33 37.21 13.35 -34.70
N ASP A 34 35.97 12.95 -34.36
CA ASP A 34 34.73 13.55 -34.88
C ASP A 34 33.78 14.00 -33.75
N ILE A 35 33.90 15.25 -33.34
CA ILE A 35 33.06 15.88 -32.30
C ILE A 35 31.56 15.84 -32.68
N GLY A 36 31.25 15.97 -33.98
CA GLY A 36 29.86 15.96 -34.48
C GLY A 36 29.13 14.64 -34.23
N GLN A 37 29.83 13.51 -34.36
CA GLN A 37 29.25 12.17 -34.12
C GLN A 37 28.89 11.95 -32.65
N LEU A 38 29.61 12.58 -31.73
CA LEU A 38 29.39 12.47 -30.28
C LEU A 38 28.15 13.21 -29.84
N ILE A 39 28.00 14.43 -30.33
CA ILE A 39 26.82 15.25 -30.05
C ILE A 39 25.59 14.52 -30.58
N PHE A 40 25.65 13.98 -31.79
CA PHE A 40 24.55 13.24 -32.38
C PHE A 40 24.18 11.98 -31.58
N THR A 41 25.18 11.20 -31.17
CA THR A 41 24.98 9.99 -30.36
C THR A 41 24.42 10.34 -28.97
N ALA A 42 24.93 11.38 -28.32
CA ALA A 42 24.45 11.85 -27.03
C ALA A 42 22.99 12.32 -27.09
N ILE A 43 22.60 13.03 -28.16
CA ILE A 43 21.21 13.46 -28.38
C ILE A 43 20.29 12.25 -28.56
N ILE A 44 20.67 11.27 -29.38
CA ILE A 44 19.86 10.07 -29.60
C ILE A 44 19.68 9.28 -28.30
N VAL A 45 20.76 8.99 -27.58
CA VAL A 45 20.70 8.25 -26.32
C VAL A 45 19.91 9.03 -25.27
N GLY A 46 20.09 10.35 -25.20
CA GLY A 46 19.31 11.23 -24.32
C GLY A 46 17.82 11.21 -24.65
N MET A 47 17.45 11.24 -25.93
CA MET A 47 16.05 11.18 -26.36
C MET A 47 15.43 9.81 -26.06
N VAL A 48 16.12 8.72 -26.36
CA VAL A 48 15.65 7.35 -26.11
C VAL A 48 15.47 7.11 -24.60
N THR A 49 16.43 7.54 -23.78
CA THR A 49 16.33 7.41 -22.32
C THR A 49 15.22 8.27 -21.74
N LEU A 50 15.02 9.49 -22.23
CA LEU A 50 13.94 10.38 -21.79
C LEU A 50 12.57 9.83 -22.17
N VAL A 51 12.38 9.44 -23.44
CA VAL A 51 11.11 8.85 -23.92
C VAL A 51 10.81 7.54 -23.20
N GLY A 52 11.81 6.66 -23.03
CA GLY A 52 11.65 5.40 -22.29
C GLY A 52 11.28 5.61 -20.83
N THR A 53 11.95 6.56 -20.16
CA THR A 53 11.60 6.95 -18.78
C THR A 53 10.17 7.48 -18.73
N PHE A 54 9.81 8.42 -19.60
CA PHE A 54 8.47 8.98 -19.62
C PHE A 54 7.39 7.91 -19.88
N ALA A 55 7.61 6.98 -20.80
CA ALA A 55 6.68 5.89 -21.09
C ALA A 55 6.43 4.98 -19.87
N VAL A 56 7.48 4.69 -19.08
CA VAL A 56 7.36 3.89 -17.86
C VAL A 56 6.71 4.68 -16.72
N TYR A 57 7.03 5.96 -16.57
CA TYR A 57 6.57 6.77 -15.43
C TYR A 57 5.21 7.48 -15.64
N ALA A 58 4.81 7.77 -16.88
CA ALA A 58 3.52 8.39 -17.22
C ALA A 58 2.30 7.66 -16.61
N PRO A 59 2.19 6.32 -16.67
CA PRO A 59 1.05 5.63 -16.03
C PRO A 59 1.06 5.72 -14.50
N ILE A 60 2.21 5.98 -13.88
CA ILE A 60 2.37 6.03 -12.42
C ILE A 60 1.94 7.40 -11.86
N HIS A 61 2.06 8.47 -12.64
CA HIS A 61 1.68 9.85 -12.25
C HIS A 61 0.34 10.30 -12.85
N SER A 62 -0.50 9.38 -13.31
CA SER A 62 -1.81 9.75 -13.88
C SER A 62 -2.78 10.18 -12.77
N PRO A 63 -3.43 11.36 -12.87
CA PRO A 63 -4.48 11.79 -11.93
C PRO A 63 -5.73 10.90 -12.00
N ILE A 64 -5.80 9.96 -12.95
CA ILE A 64 -6.83 8.93 -13.02
C ILE A 64 -6.66 7.90 -11.90
N ALA A 65 -5.43 7.68 -11.40
CA ALA A 65 -5.18 6.82 -10.24
C ALA A 65 -5.80 7.36 -8.94
N ASP A 66 -6.14 8.65 -8.89
CA ASP A 66 -6.77 9.30 -7.74
C ASP A 66 -8.29 9.06 -7.67
N LYS A 67 -8.91 8.53 -8.75
CA LYS A 67 -10.35 8.22 -8.82
C LYS A 67 -10.68 6.74 -8.77
N GLN A 68 -9.69 5.86 -8.93
CA GLN A 68 -9.88 4.46 -8.60
C GLN A 68 -9.79 4.37 -7.07
N ASP A 69 -10.84 3.93 -6.40
CA ASP A 69 -10.77 3.63 -4.97
C ASP A 69 -9.84 2.41 -4.79
N ILE A 70 -8.52 2.66 -4.78
CA ILE A 70 -7.46 1.62 -4.71
C ILE A 70 -7.62 0.79 -3.42
N TYR A 71 -8.39 1.32 -2.46
CA TYR A 71 -8.70 0.73 -1.17
C TYR A 71 -10.04 -0.02 -1.15
N ALA A 72 -10.79 -0.02 -2.25
CA ALA A 72 -12.06 -0.75 -2.34
C ALA A 72 -11.83 -2.27 -2.39
N VAL A 73 -12.56 -2.97 -1.52
CA VAL A 73 -12.57 -4.43 -1.48
C VAL A 73 -13.44 -4.93 -2.61
N THR A 74 -12.83 -5.57 -3.61
CA THR A 74 -13.53 -6.12 -4.79
C THR A 74 -13.77 -7.63 -4.71
N THR A 75 -13.25 -8.30 -3.68
CA THR A 75 -13.44 -9.74 -3.49
C THR A 75 -14.87 -10.03 -3.01
N THR A 76 -15.48 -11.10 -3.55
CA THR A 76 -16.82 -11.55 -3.14
C THR A 76 -16.76 -12.25 -1.78
N SER A 77 -17.82 -12.07 -0.97
CA SER A 77 -17.97 -12.78 0.29
C SER A 77 -18.76 -14.08 0.10
N THR A 78 -18.32 -15.15 0.75
CA THR A 78 -19.12 -16.38 0.87
C THR A 78 -20.06 -16.29 2.07
N PRO A 79 -21.15 -17.09 2.14
CA PRO A 79 -22.05 -17.10 3.29
C PRO A 79 -21.34 -17.33 4.64
N ALA A 80 -20.29 -18.18 4.66
CA ALA A 80 -19.47 -18.40 5.84
C ALA A 80 -18.74 -17.12 6.30
N LYS A 81 -18.16 -16.35 5.36
CA LYS A 81 -17.47 -15.10 5.67
C LYS A 81 -18.42 -14.03 6.20
N ILE A 82 -19.61 -13.94 5.62
CA ILE A 82 -20.68 -13.02 6.06
C ILE A 82 -21.09 -13.38 7.49
N ALA A 83 -21.39 -14.65 7.75
CA ALA A 83 -21.82 -15.11 9.07
C ALA A 83 -20.73 -14.93 10.14
N LEU A 84 -19.45 -15.10 9.80
CA LEU A 84 -18.35 -14.78 10.72
C LEU A 84 -18.27 -13.28 11.01
N ALA A 85 -18.41 -12.42 9.98
CA ALA A 85 -18.36 -10.98 10.17
C ALA A 85 -19.52 -10.46 11.04
N GLU A 86 -20.72 -11.00 10.85
CA GLU A 86 -21.88 -10.69 11.69
C GLU A 86 -21.64 -11.14 13.14
N HIS A 87 -21.17 -12.36 13.37
CA HIS A 87 -20.82 -12.84 14.71
C HIS A 87 -19.75 -11.97 15.38
N LEU A 88 -18.70 -11.59 14.66
CA LEU A 88 -17.66 -10.69 15.18
C LEU A 88 -18.27 -9.37 15.65
N THR A 89 -19.20 -8.82 14.89
CA THR A 89 -19.91 -7.60 15.28
C THR A 89 -20.83 -7.81 16.48
N GLU A 90 -21.54 -8.93 16.56
CA GLU A 90 -22.41 -9.30 17.69
C GLU A 90 -21.64 -9.44 19.00
N VAL A 91 -20.46 -10.07 18.98
CA VAL A 91 -19.60 -10.18 20.17
C VAL A 91 -18.82 -8.90 20.48
N GLY A 92 -19.04 -7.83 19.72
CA GLY A 92 -18.40 -6.53 19.91
C GLY A 92 -16.92 -6.51 19.54
N ALA A 93 -16.45 -7.45 18.72
CA ALA A 93 -15.11 -7.42 18.16
C ALA A 93 -14.93 -6.15 17.31
N LYS A 94 -13.76 -5.52 17.39
CA LYS A 94 -13.42 -4.31 16.64
C LYS A 94 -12.13 -4.49 15.89
N MET A 95 -12.11 -4.07 14.63
CA MET A 95 -10.90 -3.98 13.81
C MET A 95 -10.49 -2.51 13.70
N TYR A 96 -9.34 -2.16 14.26
CA TYR A 96 -8.74 -0.84 14.17
C TYR A 96 -7.75 -0.82 13.01
N GLY A 97 -7.84 0.19 12.15
CA GLY A 97 -6.94 0.32 11.02
C GLY A 97 -6.96 1.71 10.41
N ALA A 98 -6.24 1.85 9.30
CA ALA A 98 -6.24 3.06 8.48
C ALA A 98 -6.63 2.73 7.03
N TYR A 99 -7.30 3.65 6.34
CA TYR A 99 -7.72 3.41 4.95
C TYR A 99 -6.54 3.09 4.01
N TRP A 100 -5.39 3.74 4.22
CA TRP A 100 -4.17 3.58 3.42
C TRP A 100 -3.33 2.36 3.79
N CYS A 101 -3.68 1.63 4.87
CA CYS A 101 -2.88 0.54 5.39
C CYS A 101 -3.03 -0.73 4.53
N GLY A 102 -1.91 -1.20 3.95
CA GLY A 102 -1.88 -2.40 3.10
C GLY A 102 -2.39 -3.66 3.78
N HIS A 103 -1.89 -3.97 4.99
CA HIS A 103 -2.35 -5.14 5.76
C HIS A 103 -3.83 -5.05 6.18
N CYS A 104 -4.37 -3.84 6.31
CA CYS A 104 -5.77 -3.61 6.60
C CYS A 104 -6.63 -3.96 5.38
N GLN A 105 -6.16 -3.63 4.18
CA GLN A 105 -6.79 -4.08 2.94
C GLN A 105 -6.71 -5.59 2.79
N ASP A 106 -5.55 -6.21 3.09
CA ASP A 106 -5.39 -7.66 3.00
C ASP A 106 -6.35 -8.38 3.95
N GLN A 107 -6.48 -7.90 5.19
CA GLN A 107 -7.50 -8.40 6.12
C GLN A 107 -8.92 -8.28 5.56
N LYS A 108 -9.27 -7.12 4.97
CA LYS A 108 -10.60 -6.89 4.39
C LYS A 108 -10.85 -7.79 3.17
N LYS A 109 -9.83 -8.05 2.34
CA LYS A 109 -9.93 -8.95 1.17
C LYS A 109 -10.24 -10.39 1.57
N LEU A 110 -9.74 -10.85 2.73
CA LEU A 110 -10.08 -12.19 3.25
C LEU A 110 -11.60 -12.34 3.43
N PHE A 111 -12.27 -11.31 3.94
CA PHE A 111 -13.72 -11.28 4.16
C PHE A 111 -14.53 -11.03 2.88
N GLY A 112 -14.06 -10.14 2.01
CA GLY A 112 -14.82 -9.68 0.85
C GLY A 112 -15.78 -8.54 1.16
N GLN A 113 -16.32 -7.93 0.10
CA GLN A 113 -17.02 -6.65 0.14
C GLN A 113 -18.24 -6.66 1.08
N GLU A 114 -19.07 -7.69 0.98
CA GLU A 114 -20.32 -7.79 1.76
C GLU A 114 -20.02 -8.03 3.24
N ALA A 115 -19.14 -8.99 3.56
CA ALA A 115 -18.77 -9.28 4.94
C ALA A 115 -18.05 -8.10 5.62
N VAL A 116 -17.19 -7.38 4.90
CA VAL A 116 -16.52 -6.17 5.44
C VAL A 116 -17.52 -5.10 5.84
N SER A 117 -18.64 -4.94 5.11
CA SER A 117 -19.69 -3.98 5.47
C SER A 117 -20.37 -4.27 6.80
N LYS A 118 -20.27 -5.51 7.29
CA LYS A 118 -20.84 -5.97 8.56
C LYS A 118 -19.90 -5.76 9.74
N LEU A 119 -18.59 -5.61 9.50
CA LEU A 119 -17.59 -5.51 10.55
C LEU A 119 -17.62 -4.16 11.28
N ASN A 120 -17.39 -4.18 12.58
CA ASN A 120 -17.07 -2.99 13.37
C ASN A 120 -15.63 -2.51 13.08
N TYR A 121 -15.44 -1.89 11.92
CA TYR A 121 -14.18 -1.25 11.54
C TYR A 121 -14.08 0.17 12.13
N ILE A 122 -12.94 0.47 12.76
CA ILE A 122 -12.63 1.77 13.37
C ILE A 122 -11.52 2.41 12.54
N GLU A 123 -11.85 3.48 11.82
CA GLU A 123 -10.89 4.28 11.05
C GLU A 123 -10.08 5.18 11.98
N CYS A 124 -8.78 4.94 12.07
CA CYS A 124 -7.88 5.64 12.97
C CYS A 124 -7.22 6.87 12.36
N ASP A 125 -7.21 7.02 11.03
CA ASP A 125 -6.63 8.19 10.36
C ASP A 125 -7.66 9.32 10.22
N PRO A 126 -7.36 10.57 10.64
CA PRO A 126 -8.30 11.69 10.55
C PRO A 126 -8.67 12.09 9.12
N LYS A 127 -7.90 11.68 8.10
CA LYS A 127 -8.20 11.90 6.68
C LYS A 127 -9.09 10.80 6.09
N GLY A 128 -9.31 9.71 6.82
CA GLY A 128 -10.19 8.63 6.40
C GLY A 128 -11.67 9.00 6.46
N LYS A 129 -12.52 8.14 5.93
CA LYS A 129 -13.98 8.31 5.99
C LYS A 129 -14.47 7.99 7.40
N ASN A 130 -15.29 8.87 7.98
CA ASN A 130 -15.83 8.75 9.33
C ASN A 130 -14.75 8.42 10.38
N PRO A 131 -13.73 9.29 10.51
CA PRO A 131 -12.58 9.01 11.36
C PRO A 131 -12.97 8.95 12.84
N GLN A 132 -12.38 8.01 13.57
CA GLN A 132 -12.62 7.74 14.99
C GLN A 132 -11.29 7.67 15.75
N GLN A 133 -10.37 8.59 15.45
CA GLN A 133 -9.01 8.63 16.01
C GLN A 133 -9.00 8.59 17.55
N SER A 134 -9.93 9.28 18.21
CA SER A 134 -10.05 9.27 19.68
C SER A 134 -10.28 7.87 20.24
N SER A 135 -11.09 7.05 19.58
CA SER A 135 -11.33 5.65 19.95
C SER A 135 -10.07 4.79 19.81
N CYS A 136 -9.23 5.06 18.80
CA CYS A 136 -7.97 4.34 18.61
C CYS A 136 -6.93 4.70 19.68
N ILE A 137 -6.84 5.98 20.06
CA ILE A 137 -5.96 6.45 21.14
C ILE A 137 -6.41 5.83 22.47
N ALA A 138 -7.72 5.90 22.77
CA ALA A 138 -8.28 5.31 24.00
C ALA A 138 -8.10 3.79 24.08
N ALA A 139 -8.10 3.09 22.95
CA ALA A 139 -7.86 1.65 22.86
C ALA A 139 -6.36 1.25 22.85
N ASN A 140 -5.46 2.24 22.92
CA ASN A 140 -4.01 2.09 22.87
C ASN A 140 -3.54 1.29 21.65
N ILE A 141 -4.00 1.68 20.46
CA ILE A 141 -3.63 1.04 19.19
C ILE A 141 -2.24 1.54 18.74
N THR A 142 -1.29 0.63 18.60
CA THR A 142 0.11 0.90 18.24
C THR A 142 0.47 0.45 16.83
N ALA A 143 -0.31 -0.48 16.25
CA ALA A 143 -0.08 -1.04 14.92
C ALA A 143 -1.41 -1.30 14.19
N TYR A 144 -1.36 -1.38 12.86
CA TYR A 144 -2.51 -1.64 12.01
C TYR A 144 -2.32 -2.89 11.12
N PRO A 145 -3.37 -3.70 10.90
CA PRO A 145 -4.61 -3.67 11.66
C PRO A 145 -4.40 -4.22 13.08
N THR A 146 -5.28 -3.86 14.00
CA THR A 146 -5.37 -4.48 15.33
C THR A 146 -6.79 -4.91 15.59
N TRP A 147 -6.98 -6.17 15.98
CA TRP A 147 -8.25 -6.70 16.44
C TRP A 147 -8.34 -6.64 17.96
N LYS A 148 -9.45 -6.11 18.48
CA LYS A 148 -9.84 -6.25 19.89
C LYS A 148 -11.02 -7.21 19.96
N ILE A 149 -10.83 -8.37 20.57
CA ILE A 149 -11.84 -9.43 20.69
C ILE A 149 -11.80 -9.96 22.12
N ASN A 150 -12.94 -9.95 22.83
CA ASN A 150 -13.04 -10.46 24.20
C ASN A 150 -11.97 -9.90 25.16
N GLY A 151 -11.66 -8.60 25.03
CA GLY A 151 -10.64 -7.91 25.85
C GLY A 151 -9.19 -8.18 25.46
N LYS A 152 -8.91 -9.06 24.50
CA LYS A 152 -7.57 -9.35 23.98
C LYS A 152 -7.27 -8.56 22.70
N SER A 153 -6.00 -8.25 22.49
CA SER A 153 -5.46 -7.62 21.28
C SER A 153 -4.79 -8.66 20.38
N TYR A 154 -5.02 -8.57 19.08
CA TYR A 154 -4.30 -9.32 18.05
C TYR A 154 -3.84 -8.35 16.96
N GLU A 155 -2.53 -8.17 16.82
CA GLU A 155 -1.94 -7.24 15.86
C GLU A 155 -1.62 -7.93 14.53
N GLY A 156 -1.70 -7.18 13.44
CA GLY A 156 -1.47 -7.66 12.09
C GLY A 156 -2.68 -8.35 11.47
N THR A 157 -2.49 -8.86 10.25
CA THR A 157 -3.51 -9.63 9.55
C THR A 157 -3.71 -10.98 10.24
N VAL A 158 -4.95 -11.27 10.63
CA VAL A 158 -5.37 -12.51 11.32
C VAL A 158 -6.22 -13.34 10.37
N SER A 159 -5.98 -14.65 10.35
CA SER A 159 -6.75 -15.61 9.53
C SER A 159 -8.23 -15.63 9.95
N LEU A 160 -9.13 -16.04 9.05
CA LEU A 160 -10.56 -16.13 9.37
C LEU A 160 -10.83 -17.24 10.40
N GLU A 161 -10.04 -18.31 10.34
CA GLU A 161 -10.05 -19.43 11.27
C GLU A 161 -9.66 -18.99 12.69
N ASP A 162 -8.61 -18.17 12.82
CA ASP A 162 -8.18 -17.63 14.10
C ASP A 162 -9.20 -16.61 14.64
N LEU A 163 -9.76 -15.75 13.78
CA LEU A 163 -10.83 -14.83 14.18
C LEU A 163 -12.07 -15.58 14.68
N ALA A 164 -12.45 -16.68 14.01
CA ALA A 164 -13.53 -17.56 14.46
C ALA A 164 -13.19 -18.17 15.83
N LYS A 165 -11.98 -18.66 16.03
CA LYS A 165 -11.52 -19.24 17.30
C LYS A 165 -11.50 -18.20 18.44
N PHE A 166 -10.94 -17.01 18.21
CA PHE A 166 -10.82 -15.96 19.22
C PHE A 166 -12.17 -15.37 19.63
N SER A 167 -13.13 -15.34 18.71
CA SER A 167 -14.50 -14.87 18.94
C SER A 167 -15.45 -15.95 19.47
N GLY A 168 -15.00 -17.22 19.54
CA GLY A 168 -15.83 -18.34 19.97
C GLY A 168 -16.94 -18.70 18.97
N TYR A 169 -16.74 -18.38 17.68
CA TYR A 169 -17.68 -18.69 16.61
C TYR A 169 -17.85 -20.20 16.44
N LYS A 170 -19.10 -20.65 16.30
CA LYS A 170 -19.47 -22.08 16.13
C LYS A 170 -20.23 -22.36 14.83
N GLY A 171 -20.33 -21.37 13.94
CA GLY A 171 -21.06 -21.50 12.68
C GLY A 171 -20.23 -22.13 11.56
N LEU A 172 -20.60 -21.83 10.33
CA LEU A 172 -19.96 -22.39 9.12
C LEU A 172 -18.51 -21.88 9.01
N ALA A 173 -17.55 -22.78 9.14
CA ALA A 173 -16.11 -22.45 9.11
C ALA A 173 -15.43 -22.71 7.75
N ASN A 174 -16.18 -22.91 6.66
CA ASN A 174 -15.59 -23.06 5.33
C ASN A 174 -15.39 -21.69 4.68
N PHE A 175 -14.26 -21.06 4.96
CA PHE A 175 -13.94 -19.71 4.48
C PHE A 175 -13.21 -19.68 3.13
N ASN A 176 -13.04 -20.83 2.48
CA ASN A 176 -12.41 -20.89 1.17
C ASN A 176 -13.26 -20.18 0.11
N ASN A 177 -12.58 -19.54 -0.84
CA ASN A 177 -13.23 -19.05 -2.05
C ASN A 177 -13.50 -20.26 -2.94
N LEU A 178 -14.77 -20.59 -3.15
CA LEU A 178 -15.19 -21.43 -4.28
C LEU A 178 -15.17 -20.59 -5.57
#